data_AF-A0A395MII2-F1
#
_entry.id   AF-A0A395MII2-F1
#
_cell.length_a   1.000
_cell.length_b   1.000
_cell.length_c   1.000
_cell.angle_alpha   90.00
_cell.angle_beta   90.00
_cell.angle_gamma   90.00
#
_symmetry.space_group_name_H-M   'P 1'
#
loop_
_entity.id
_entity.type
_entity.pdbx_description
1 polymer ?
#
loop_
_entity_poly.entity_id
_entity_poly.type
_entity_poly.pdbx_seq_one_letter_code
_entity_poly.pdbx_strand_id
1 'polypeptide(L)'
;MSRKSNSSSSGGSEIDAEVFGPLTTIAEHSLRALASRVARDVGISTDSSFDNTALVRRISGSYNIVHIMEVETTKLVIRVPAFGWGAGMSKAAADALKSQVATMRLIRKKTKVPVPEVYSFDATDANEINAPFICLEFIPGQTVSDIWLDSRDETFRNQLRLKILTSLAKTMA
;
A
#
# COMPACT_ATOMS: atom_id res chain seq x y z
N MET A 1 -2.74 17.30 41.08
CA MET A 1 -1.82 17.19 39.93
C MET A 1 -1.40 15.74 39.79
N SER A 2 -1.90 15.02 38.79
CA SER A 2 -1.25 13.80 38.30
C SER A 2 -1.71 13.59 36.86
N ARG A 3 -0.81 13.92 35.92
CA ARG A 3 -1.02 13.83 34.48
C ARG A 3 -1.03 12.35 34.10
N LYS A 4 -2.15 11.87 33.56
CA LYS A 4 -2.18 10.61 32.80
C LYS A 4 -1.24 10.76 31.62
N SER A 5 -0.18 9.95 31.59
CA SER A 5 0.70 9.79 30.44
C SER A 5 -0.11 9.23 29.27
N ASN A 6 -0.27 10.06 28.25
CA ASN A 6 -0.92 9.70 26.99
C ASN A 6 0.06 8.82 26.19
N SER A 7 -0.20 7.51 26.13
CA SER A 7 0.57 6.61 25.28
C SER A 7 0.16 6.82 23.82
N SER A 8 1.03 7.46 23.05
CA SER A 8 0.92 7.55 21.59
C SER A 8 1.02 6.14 20.99
N SER A 9 -0.11 5.57 20.58
CA SER A 9 -0.16 4.32 19.84
C SER A 9 0.34 4.54 18.41
N SER A 10 1.64 4.35 18.20
CA SER A 10 2.21 4.08 16.89
C SER A 10 1.70 2.71 16.42
N GLY A 11 0.50 2.70 15.83
CA GLY A 11 -0.18 1.48 15.36
C GLY A 11 0.48 0.91 14.12
N GLY A 12 1.59 0.18 14.29
CA GLY A 12 1.91 -0.94 13.40
C GLY A 12 1.21 -2.16 13.96
N SER A 13 0.12 -2.61 13.32
CA SER A 13 -0.42 -3.95 13.60
C SER A 13 0.67 -4.98 13.33
N GLU A 14 0.93 -5.85 14.30
CA GLU A 14 1.83 -6.98 14.13
C GLU A 14 1.35 -7.81 12.93
N ILE A 15 2.28 -8.24 12.07
CA ILE A 15 1.91 -8.96 10.85
C ILE A 15 1.53 -10.38 11.25
N ASP A 16 0.29 -10.75 10.94
CA ASP A 16 -0.25 -12.07 11.25
C ASP A 16 0.52 -13.17 10.50
N ALA A 17 1.35 -13.90 11.23
CA ALA A 17 2.17 -14.97 10.67
C ALA A 17 1.35 -16.17 10.18
N GLU A 18 0.13 -16.39 10.69
CA GLU A 18 -0.74 -17.46 10.21
C GLU A 18 -1.28 -17.14 8.82
N VAL A 19 -1.62 -15.88 8.59
CA VAL A 19 -2.16 -15.40 7.31
C VAL A 19 -1.05 -15.23 6.25
N PHE A 20 0.08 -14.65 6.65
CA PHE A 20 1.12 -14.22 5.71
C PHE A 20 2.33 -15.15 5.65
N GLY A 21 2.50 -16.07 6.59
CA GLY A 21 3.57 -17.06 6.60
C GLY A 21 4.96 -16.45 6.30
N PRO A 22 5.67 -16.93 5.25
CA PRO A 22 7.01 -16.45 4.91
C PRO A 22 7.02 -14.99 4.42
N LEU A 23 5.88 -14.44 3.98
CA LEU A 23 5.78 -13.07 3.49
C LEU A 23 6.04 -12.03 4.59
N THR A 24 5.87 -12.41 5.86
CA THR A 24 6.21 -11.57 7.02
C THR A 24 7.71 -11.25 7.08
N THR A 25 8.54 -12.16 6.55
CA THR A 25 10.00 -12.13 6.61
C THR A 25 10.67 -11.74 5.29
N ILE A 26 9.94 -11.16 4.33
CA ILE A 26 10.54 -10.65 3.09
C ILE A 26 11.69 -9.71 3.44
N ALA A 27 12.88 -10.07 2.95
CA ALA A 27 14.10 -9.36 3.25
C ALA A 27 14.10 -7.97 2.62
N GLU A 28 14.66 -7.00 3.35
CA GLU A 28 14.67 -5.61 2.88
C GLU A 28 15.48 -5.45 1.58
N HIS A 29 16.59 -6.17 1.42
CA HIS A 29 17.39 -6.12 0.20
C HIS A 29 16.60 -6.57 -1.05
N SER A 30 15.73 -7.58 -0.92
CA SER A 30 14.81 -8.00 -1.99
C SER A 30 13.80 -6.93 -2.35
N LEU A 31 13.24 -6.25 -1.33
CA LEU A 31 12.31 -5.13 -1.54
C LEU A 31 13.00 -3.95 -2.22
N ARG A 32 14.24 -3.63 -1.82
CA ARG A 32 15.06 -2.61 -2.48
C ARG A 32 15.35 -3.00 -3.93
N ALA A 33 15.73 -4.26 -4.16
CA ALA A 33 15.98 -4.80 -5.49
C ALA A 33 14.77 -4.62 -6.43
N LEU A 34 13.59 -5.01 -5.95
CA LEU A 34 12.33 -4.84 -6.68
C LEU A 34 12.01 -3.36 -6.93
N ALA A 35 12.14 -2.51 -5.91
CA ALA A 35 11.80 -1.10 -5.99
C ALA A 35 12.67 -0.35 -7.01
N SER A 36 13.99 -0.53 -7.00
CA SER A 36 14.84 0.17 -7.99
C SER A 36 14.69 -0.40 -9.39
N ARG A 37 14.40 -1.70 -9.56
CA ARG A 37 14.00 -2.23 -10.88
C ARG A 37 12.78 -1.50 -11.40
N VAL A 38 11.70 -1.46 -10.61
CA VAL A 38 10.45 -0.83 -11.06
C VAL A 38 10.66 0.66 -11.30
N ALA A 39 11.39 1.36 -10.43
CA ALA A 39 11.69 2.79 -10.59
C ALA A 39 12.42 3.09 -11.90
N ARG A 40 13.38 2.24 -12.29
CA ARG A 40 14.09 2.35 -13.57
C ARG A 40 13.17 2.06 -14.75
N ASP A 41 12.35 1.02 -14.66
CA ASP A 41 11.45 0.62 -15.75
C ASP A 41 10.41 1.72 -16.07
N VAL A 42 9.99 2.51 -15.07
CA VAL A 42 9.05 3.63 -15.25
C VAL A 42 9.71 5.00 -15.36
N GLY A 43 11.05 5.07 -15.36
CA GLY A 43 11.81 6.32 -15.53
C GLY A 43 11.79 7.27 -14.32
N ILE A 44 11.49 6.76 -13.12
CA ILE A 44 11.59 7.52 -11.85
C ILE A 44 13.05 7.70 -11.43
N SER A 45 13.90 6.71 -11.69
CA SER A 45 15.34 6.75 -11.40
C SER A 45 16.13 6.29 -12.61
N THR A 46 17.32 6.86 -12.78
CA THR A 46 18.30 6.43 -13.79
C THR A 46 19.47 5.66 -13.16
N ASP A 47 19.53 5.62 -11.84
CA ASP A 47 20.58 4.91 -11.11
C ASP A 47 20.31 3.40 -11.15
N SER A 48 21.39 2.64 -11.35
CA SER A 48 21.37 1.18 -11.30
C SER A 48 21.66 0.65 -9.90
N SER A 49 22.11 1.52 -8.97
CA SER A 49 22.36 1.16 -7.59
C SER A 49 21.08 1.14 -6.75
N PHE A 50 21.00 0.17 -5.84
CA PHE A 50 19.96 0.07 -4.83
C PHE A 50 20.27 0.92 -3.58
N ASP A 51 21.42 1.61 -3.53
CA ASP A 51 21.89 2.36 -2.36
C ASP A 51 20.92 3.49 -1.97
N ASN A 52 20.33 4.16 -2.95
CA ASN A 52 19.37 5.26 -2.79
C ASN A 52 17.92 4.79 -2.62
N THR A 53 17.72 3.51 -2.29
CA THR A 53 16.39 2.92 -2.09
C THR A 53 16.26 2.41 -0.66
N ALA A 54 15.21 2.83 0.06
CA ALA A 54 15.01 2.47 1.45
C ALA A 54 13.56 2.04 1.74
N LEU A 55 13.38 1.11 2.68
CA LEU A 55 12.06 0.76 3.21
C LEU A 55 11.65 1.81 4.25
N VAL A 56 10.63 2.60 3.96
CA VAL A 56 10.12 3.65 4.86
C VAL A 56 9.20 3.07 5.92
N ARG A 57 8.27 2.21 5.49
CA ARG A 57 7.23 1.66 6.38
C ARG A 57 6.68 0.36 5.86
N ARG A 58 6.35 -0.53 6.80
CA ARG A 58 5.57 -1.75 6.55
C ARG A 58 4.21 -1.60 7.24
N ILE A 59 3.13 -1.88 6.52
CA ILE A 59 1.76 -1.80 7.01
C ILE A 59 1.10 -3.16 6.76
N SER A 60 0.48 -3.73 7.79
CA SER A 60 -0.27 -4.97 7.68
C SER A 60 -1.76 -4.67 7.59
N GLY A 61 -2.41 -5.11 6.52
CA GLY A 61 -3.87 -5.19 6.42
C GLY A 61 -4.34 -6.64 6.47
N SER A 62 -5.64 -6.87 6.52
CA SER A 62 -6.21 -8.23 6.63
C SER A 62 -5.88 -9.17 5.48
N TYR A 63 -5.57 -8.63 4.30
CA TYR A 63 -5.33 -9.42 3.08
C TYR A 63 -4.04 -9.05 2.35
N ASN A 64 -3.35 -8.01 2.79
CA ASN A 64 -2.15 -7.52 2.11
C ASN A 64 -1.16 -6.95 3.11
N ILE A 65 0.12 -7.23 2.88
CA ILE A 65 1.22 -6.45 3.45
C ILE A 65 1.56 -5.35 2.44
N VAL A 66 1.74 -4.14 2.94
CA VAL A 66 2.11 -2.98 2.14
C VAL A 66 3.47 -2.49 2.60
N HIS A 67 4.41 -2.43 1.68
CA HIS A 67 5.75 -1.86 1.86
C HIS A 67 5.82 -0.53 1.14
N ILE A 68 6.05 0.55 1.89
CA ILE A 68 6.31 1.87 1.33
C ILE A 68 7.82 2.00 1.17
N MET A 69 8.26 2.10 -0.08
CA MET A 69 9.65 2.27 -0.46
C MET A 69 9.88 3.73 -0.84
N GLU A 70 11.06 4.24 -0.55
CA GLU A 70 11.54 5.53 -1.02
C GLU A 70 12.71 5.26 -1.96
N VAL A 71 12.63 5.79 -3.18
CA VAL A 71 13.66 5.71 -4.21
C VAL A 71 14.01 7.15 -4.57
N GLU A 72 15.23 7.56 -4.28
CA GLU A 72 15.67 8.96 -4.39
C GLU A 72 14.76 9.90 -3.58
N THR A 73 13.84 10.61 -4.25
CA THR A 73 12.87 11.52 -3.63
C THR A 73 11.42 11.09 -3.82
N THR A 74 11.19 9.92 -4.44
CA THR A 74 9.85 9.44 -4.82
C THR A 74 9.49 8.21 -4.01
N LYS A 75 8.21 8.13 -3.60
CA LYS A 75 7.70 6.97 -2.86
C LYS A 75 6.93 6.02 -3.77
N LEU A 76 7.20 4.73 -3.59
CA LEU A 76 6.54 3.62 -4.25
C LEU A 76 5.86 2.75 -3.20
N VAL A 77 4.76 2.09 -3.59
CA VAL A 77 4.02 1.20 -2.72
C VAL A 77 4.04 -0.21 -3.31
N ILE A 78 4.72 -1.13 -2.64
CA ILE A 78 4.70 -2.56 -2.99
C ILE A 78 3.65 -3.23 -2.13
N ARG A 79 2.57 -3.69 -2.76
CA ARG A 79 1.48 -4.43 -2.12
C ARG A 79 1.63 -5.92 -2.41
N VAL A 80 1.77 -6.71 -1.35
CA VAL A 80 1.92 -8.17 -1.39
C VAL A 80 0.64 -8.81 -0.80
N PRO A 81 -0.10 -9.63 -1.56
CA PRO A 81 -1.32 -10.26 -1.08
C PRO A 81 -1.03 -11.46 -0.17
N ALA A 82 -1.93 -11.75 0.76
CA ALA A 82 -1.84 -12.87 1.70
C ALA A 82 -1.79 -14.25 1.00
N PHE A 83 -2.37 -14.38 -0.18
CA PHE A 83 -2.33 -15.60 -0.99
C PHE A 83 -1.01 -15.80 -1.76
N GLY A 84 -0.02 -14.93 -1.54
CA GLY A 84 1.26 -14.93 -2.25
C GLY A 84 2.25 -16.02 -1.84
N TRP A 85 1.80 -17.07 -1.15
CA TRP A 85 2.67 -18.15 -0.67
C TRP A 85 1.91 -19.48 -0.54
N GLY A 86 2.66 -20.59 -0.61
CA GLY A 86 2.15 -21.94 -0.35
C GLY A 86 0.94 -22.33 -1.20
N ALA A 87 -0.04 -23.00 -0.58
CA ALA A 87 -1.26 -23.44 -1.25
C ALA A 87 -2.18 -22.28 -1.70
N GLY A 88 -1.92 -21.05 -1.23
CA GLY A 88 -2.65 -19.84 -1.64
C GLY A 88 -2.37 -19.42 -3.09
N MET A 89 -1.22 -19.82 -3.64
CA MET A 89 -0.77 -19.49 -5.00
C MET A 89 -1.49 -20.32 -6.06
N SER A 90 -2.80 -20.09 -6.17
CA SER A 90 -3.65 -20.72 -7.18
C SER A 90 -3.79 -19.85 -8.43
N LYS A 91 -4.18 -20.47 -9.55
CA LYS A 91 -4.57 -19.75 -10.77
C LYS A 91 -5.66 -18.70 -10.50
N ALA A 92 -6.65 -19.05 -9.67
CA ALA A 92 -7.72 -18.13 -9.31
C ALA A 92 -7.22 -16.89 -8.57
N ALA A 93 -6.22 -17.05 -7.69
CA ALA A 93 -5.60 -15.94 -6.99
C ALA A 93 -4.79 -15.03 -7.92
N ALA A 94 -4.03 -15.62 -8.86
CA ALA A 94 -3.32 -14.89 -9.89
C ALA A 94 -4.28 -14.10 -10.81
N ASP A 95 -5.40 -14.72 -11.21
CA ASP A 95 -6.43 -14.06 -12.02
C ASP A 95 -7.14 -12.94 -11.25
N ALA A 96 -7.37 -13.12 -9.94
CA ALA A 96 -7.90 -12.07 -9.08
C ALA A 96 -6.95 -10.87 -8.98
N LEU A 97 -5.64 -11.09 -8.85
CA LEU A 97 -4.63 -10.02 -8.85
C LEU A 97 -4.63 -9.26 -10.19
N LYS A 98 -4.64 -9.98 -11.32
CA LYS A 98 -4.73 -9.36 -12.66
C LYS A 98 -6.02 -8.55 -12.82
N SER A 99 -7.14 -9.07 -12.32
CA SER A 99 -8.43 -8.39 -12.32
C SER A 99 -8.37 -7.08 -11.52
N GLN A 100 -7.77 -7.09 -10.31
CA GLN A 100 -7.56 -5.87 -9.52
C GLN A 100 -6.78 -4.81 -10.29
N VAL A 101 -5.69 -5.19 -10.95
CA VAL A 101 -4.89 -4.28 -11.79
C VAL A 101 -5.69 -3.73 -12.97
N ALA A 102 -6.42 -4.60 -13.68
CA ALA A 102 -7.27 -4.20 -14.80
C ALA A 102 -8.36 -3.22 -14.36
N THR A 103 -9.00 -3.47 -13.21
CA THR A 103 -10.01 -2.59 -12.63
C THR A 103 -9.43 -1.22 -12.25
N MET A 104 -8.27 -1.18 -11.57
CA MET A 104 -7.63 0.11 -11.21
C MET A 104 -7.31 0.93 -12.46
N ARG A 105 -6.73 0.31 -13.50
CA ARG A 105 -6.44 0.97 -14.78
C ARG A 105 -7.70 1.46 -15.48
N LEU A 106 -8.79 0.67 -15.45
CA LEU A 106 -10.07 1.06 -16.02
C LEU A 106 -10.67 2.27 -15.29
N ILE A 107 -10.71 2.26 -13.95
CA ILE A 107 -11.23 3.36 -13.13
C ILE A 107 -10.44 4.64 -13.42
N ARG A 108 -9.10 4.58 -13.43
CA ARG A 108 -8.25 5.74 -13.73
C ARG A 108 -8.53 6.33 -15.11
N LYS A 109 -8.74 5.46 -16.11
CA LYS A 109 -9.01 5.88 -17.50
C LYS A 109 -10.41 6.45 -17.70
N LYS A 110 -11.40 5.97 -16.95
CA LYS A 110 -12.82 6.21 -17.21
C LYS A 110 -13.48 7.19 -16.24
N THR A 111 -12.83 7.50 -15.13
CA THR A 111 -13.41 8.33 -14.06
C THR A 111 -12.43 9.42 -13.63
N LYS A 112 -12.89 10.35 -12.79
CA LYS A 112 -12.05 11.35 -12.13
C LYS A 112 -11.63 10.92 -10.73
N VAL A 113 -11.89 9.67 -10.34
CA VAL A 113 -11.55 9.16 -9.02
C VAL A 113 -10.02 9.06 -8.91
N PRO A 114 -9.40 9.64 -7.87
CA PRO A 114 -7.97 9.53 -7.65
C PRO A 114 -7.63 8.10 -7.19
N VAL A 115 -7.30 7.25 -8.15
CA VAL A 115 -6.73 5.92 -7.91
C VAL A 115 -5.25 5.92 -8.27
N PRO A 116 -4.41 5.16 -7.55
CA PRO A 116 -2.97 5.16 -7.79
C PRO A 116 -2.64 4.60 -9.17
N GLU A 117 -1.58 5.13 -9.78
CA GLU A 117 -0.96 4.47 -10.92
C GLU A 117 -0.47 3.06 -10.57
N VAL A 118 -0.65 2.11 -11.49
CA VAL A 118 -0.01 0.80 -11.39
C VAL A 118 1.25 0.83 -12.24
N TYR A 119 2.41 0.97 -11.58
CA TYR A 119 3.72 0.97 -12.23
C TYR A 119 4.07 -0.41 -12.76
N SER A 120 3.94 -1.45 -11.93
CA SER A 120 4.26 -2.82 -12.29
C SER A 120 3.50 -3.81 -11.42
N PHE A 121 3.35 -5.04 -11.88
CA PHE A 121 2.78 -6.13 -11.09
C PHE A 121 3.34 -7.46 -11.58
N ASP A 122 3.38 -8.45 -10.68
CA ASP A 122 3.66 -9.83 -10.99
C ASP A 122 2.66 -10.70 -10.23
N ALA A 123 2.02 -11.64 -10.94
CA ALA A 123 1.06 -12.57 -10.36
C ALA A 123 1.71 -13.90 -9.94
N THR A 124 3.02 -14.03 -10.12
CA THR A 124 3.86 -15.19 -9.80
C THR A 124 4.86 -14.83 -8.69
N ASP A 125 5.66 -15.81 -8.28
CA ASP A 125 6.80 -15.65 -7.37
C ASP A 125 8.15 -15.54 -8.09
N ALA A 126 8.17 -15.47 -9.43
CA ALA A 126 9.41 -15.40 -10.20
C ALA A 126 10.01 -13.99 -10.24
N ASN A 127 10.24 -13.40 -9.08
CA ASN A 127 10.73 -12.03 -8.90
C ASN A 127 11.57 -11.90 -7.62
N GLU A 128 12.13 -10.71 -7.37
CA GLU A 128 13.12 -10.44 -6.32
C GLU A 128 12.62 -10.74 -4.89
N ILE A 129 11.31 -10.67 -4.66
CA ILE A 129 10.70 -10.91 -3.34
C ILE A 129 10.10 -12.31 -3.20
N ASN A 130 10.19 -13.15 -4.24
CA ASN A 130 9.62 -14.49 -4.31
C ASN A 130 8.13 -14.55 -3.96
N ALA A 131 7.37 -13.53 -4.38
CA ALA A 131 5.94 -13.43 -4.11
C ALA A 131 5.22 -12.57 -5.15
N PRO A 132 3.92 -12.82 -5.40
CA PRO A 132 3.09 -11.91 -6.18
C PRO A 132 3.04 -10.51 -5.58
N PHE A 133 3.00 -9.47 -6.42
CA PHE A 133 2.92 -8.09 -5.95
C PHE A 133 2.22 -7.17 -6.94
N ILE A 134 1.82 -6.00 -6.44
CA ILE A 134 1.47 -4.83 -7.26
C ILE A 134 2.30 -3.65 -6.75
N CYS A 135 3.07 -3.03 -7.62
CA CYS A 135 3.80 -1.78 -7.35
C CYS A 135 2.98 -0.59 -7.85
N LEU A 136 2.70 0.34 -6.93
CA LEU A 136 1.75 1.42 -7.10
C LEU A 136 2.41 2.78 -6.80
N GLU A 137 1.84 3.83 -7.37
CA GLU A 137 2.05 5.22 -6.95
C GLU A 137 1.70 5.40 -5.47
N PHE A 138 2.55 6.13 -4.74
CA PHE A 138 2.23 6.56 -3.39
C PHE A 138 1.32 7.79 -3.40
N ILE A 139 0.10 7.63 -2.88
CA ILE A 139 -0.82 8.76 -2.69
C ILE A 139 -0.63 9.34 -1.29
N PRO A 140 -0.18 10.60 -1.15
CA PRO A 140 -0.08 11.25 0.15
C PRO A 140 -1.48 11.54 0.70
N GLY A 141 -1.69 11.23 1.98
CA GLY A 141 -2.97 11.49 2.64
C GLY A 141 -3.07 10.88 4.03
N GLN A 142 -4.24 11.03 4.63
CA GLN A 142 -4.62 10.40 5.89
C GLN A 142 -5.79 9.47 5.64
N THR A 143 -5.85 8.35 6.36
CA THR A 143 -7.02 7.48 6.25
C THR A 143 -8.21 8.16 6.90
N VAL A 144 -9.41 7.94 6.35
CA VAL A 144 -10.63 8.49 6.94
C VAL A 144 -10.81 8.00 8.38
N SER A 145 -10.43 6.76 8.68
CA SER A 145 -10.45 6.19 10.02
C SER A 145 -9.64 6.99 11.03
N ASP A 146 -8.44 7.46 10.66
CA ASP A 146 -7.57 8.22 11.57
C ASP A 146 -8.20 9.55 11.99
N ILE A 147 -8.90 10.21 11.07
CA ILE A 147 -9.52 11.52 11.30
C ILE A 147 -10.99 11.43 11.74
N TRP A 148 -11.62 10.25 11.64
CA TRP A 148 -13.05 10.09 11.90
C TRP A 148 -13.42 10.34 13.35
N LEU A 149 -12.54 9.94 14.27
CA LEU A 149 -12.70 10.05 15.72
C LEU A 149 -11.86 11.18 16.32
N ASP A 150 -11.32 12.06 15.49
CA ASP A 150 -10.49 13.18 15.94
C ASP A 150 -11.22 13.97 17.06
N SER A 151 -10.54 14.11 18.19
CA SER A 151 -11.06 14.61 19.46
C SER A 151 -11.17 16.14 19.52
N ARG A 152 -11.11 16.81 18.37
CA ARG A 152 -11.40 18.24 18.23
C ARG A 152 -12.87 18.56 18.56
N ASP A 153 -13.16 19.85 18.59
CA ASP A 153 -14.50 20.41 18.75
C ASP A 153 -15.57 19.63 17.97
N GLU A 154 -16.70 19.35 18.62
CA GLU A 154 -17.77 18.52 18.07
C GLU A 154 -18.38 19.10 16.79
N THR A 155 -18.51 20.43 16.72
CA THR A 155 -19.05 21.11 15.54
C THR A 155 -18.11 20.91 14.36
N PHE A 156 -16.80 21.09 14.57
CA PHE A 156 -15.79 20.84 13.55
C PHE A 156 -15.82 19.39 13.06
N ARG A 157 -15.90 18.42 13.97
CA ARG A 157 -15.95 16.99 13.65
C ARG A 157 -17.15 16.64 12.77
N ASN A 158 -18.34 17.15 13.13
CA ASN A 158 -19.55 16.89 12.36
C ASN A 158 -19.47 17.52 10.96
N GLN A 159 -18.90 18.73 10.83
CA GLN A 159 -18.64 19.35 9.54
C GLN A 159 -17.64 18.56 8.69
N LEU A 160 -16.57 18.05 9.29
CA LEU A 160 -15.58 17.21 8.59
C LEU A 160 -16.22 15.93 8.06
N ARG A 161 -16.98 15.21 8.90
CA ARG A 161 -17.68 13.98 8.50
C ARG A 161 -18.67 14.24 7.37
N LEU A 162 -19.44 15.33 7.46
CA LEU A 162 -20.36 15.71 6.40
C LEU A 162 -19.62 15.99 5.08
N LYS A 163 -18.48 16.69 5.11
CA LYS A 163 -17.66 16.94 3.92
C LYS A 163 -17.14 15.64 3.31
N ILE A 164 -16.64 14.70 4.12
CA ILE A 164 -16.17 13.38 3.67
C ILE A 164 -17.30 12.61 2.98
N LEU A 165 -18.46 12.48 3.64
CA LEU A 165 -19.62 11.77 3.09
C LEU A 165 -20.14 12.43 1.81
N THR A 166 -20.19 13.77 1.78
CA THR A 166 -20.60 14.52 0.58
C THR A 166 -19.64 14.29 -0.58
N SER A 167 -18.32 14.28 -0.32
CA SER A 167 -17.31 14.01 -1.34
C SER A 167 -17.43 12.60 -1.90
N LEU A 168 -17.64 11.61 -1.02
CA LEU A 168 -17.83 10.22 -1.42
C LEU A 168 -19.07 10.08 -2.31
N ALA A 169 -20.21 10.64 -1.89
CA ALA A 169 -21.46 10.62 -2.66
C ALA A 169 -21.28 11.23 -4.06
N LYS A 170 -20.58 12.36 -4.17
CA LYS A 170 -20.28 12.99 -5.47
C LYS A 170 -19.36 12.16 -6.36
N THR A 171 -18.50 11.35 -5.76
CA THR A 171 -17.51 10.52 -6.48
C THR A 171 -18.16 9.21 -6.98
N MET A 172 -19.22 8.76 -6.32
CA MET A 172 -19.96 7.54 -6.67
C MET A 172 -21.14 7.76 -7.62
N ALA A 173 -21.59 9.01 -7.83
CA ALA A 173 -22.68 9.39 -8.72
C ALA A 173 -22.21 9.50 -10.18
#